data_AF-A0A061EG28-F1
#
_entry.id   AF-A0A061EG28-F1
#
_cell.length_a   1.000
_cell.length_b   1.000
_cell.length_c   1.000
_cell.angle_alpha   90.00
_cell.angle_beta   90.00
_cell.angle_gamma   90.00
#
_symmetry.space_group_name_H-M   'P 1'
#
loop_
_entity.id
_entity.type
_entity.pdbx_description
1 polymer ?
#
loop_
_entity_poly.entity_id
_entity_poly.type
_entity_poly.pdbx_seq_one_letter_code
_entity_poly.pdbx_strand_id
1 'polypeptide(L)'
;TLDPKSVREKKTPKDRSISITQRKMEVEGSSKKMIATQEEMVENKVPIPYRDQCAHLLIPLNKCRQAEFYLPWKCEIERHSYEKCEYELVMERMLQMQKIREEEAKLKQAGKQGGSIPLIPKTANA
;
A
#
# COMPACT_ATOMS: atom_id res chain seq x y z
N THR A 1 -42.78 -30.68 13.91
CA THR A 1 -43.02 -29.95 12.64
C THR A 1 -41.79 -29.10 12.38
N LEU A 2 -41.12 -29.36 11.25
CA LEU A 2 -39.75 -28.98 10.95
C LEU A 2 -39.55 -27.46 10.78
N ASP A 3 -38.41 -26.98 11.30
CA ASP A 3 -37.84 -25.64 11.09
C ASP A 3 -37.65 -25.27 9.61
N PRO A 4 -38.03 -24.07 9.15
CA PRO A 4 -37.72 -23.61 7.80
C PRO A 4 -36.34 -22.93 7.74
N LYS A 5 -35.26 -23.70 7.81
CA LYS A 5 -34.00 -23.34 7.16
C LYS A 5 -34.03 -23.85 5.73
N SER A 6 -34.26 -22.97 4.74
CA SER A 6 -33.69 -23.05 3.38
C SER A 6 -34.49 -22.19 2.39
N VAL A 7 -34.19 -20.90 2.35
CA VAL A 7 -34.22 -20.19 1.06
C VAL A 7 -32.77 -19.90 0.72
N ARG A 8 -32.18 -20.80 -0.07
CA ARG A 8 -30.85 -20.63 -0.66
C ARG A 8 -30.95 -19.53 -1.71
N GLU A 9 -30.70 -18.29 -1.30
CA GLU A 9 -30.64 -17.13 -2.17
C GLU A 9 -29.50 -17.32 -3.17
N LYS A 10 -29.85 -17.56 -4.43
CA LYS A 10 -28.88 -17.68 -5.52
C LYS A 10 -28.31 -16.29 -5.80
N LYS A 11 -27.16 -15.96 -5.23
CA LYS A 11 -26.41 -14.73 -5.56
C LYS A 11 -26.19 -14.66 -7.07
N THR A 12 -26.58 -13.54 -7.67
CA THR A 12 -26.43 -13.27 -9.09
C THR A 12 -24.96 -12.91 -9.40
N PRO A 13 -24.49 -13.04 -10.66
CA PRO A 13 -23.12 -12.67 -11.03
C PRO A 13 -22.74 -11.22 -10.67
N LYS A 14 -23.73 -10.31 -10.61
CA LYS A 14 -23.56 -8.91 -10.19
C LYS A 14 -23.23 -8.75 -8.71
N ASP A 15 -23.65 -9.67 -7.86
CA ASP A 15 -23.34 -9.64 -6.42
C ASP A 15 -21.88 -10.03 -6.14
N ARG A 16 -21.23 -10.72 -7.09
CA ARG A 16 -19.80 -11.05 -7.01
C ARG A 16 -18.92 -9.84 -7.33
N SER A 17 -19.35 -8.96 -8.23
CA SER A 17 -18.64 -7.71 -8.56
C SER A 17 -18.71 -6.65 -7.45
N ILE A 18 -19.75 -6.66 -6.61
CA ILE A 18 -19.93 -5.68 -5.53
C ILE A 18 -18.91 -5.88 -4.38
N SER A 19 -18.38 -7.10 -4.21
CA SER A 19 -17.36 -7.38 -3.18
C SER A 19 -15.95 -6.89 -3.52
N ILE A 20 -15.68 -6.50 -4.76
CA ILE A 20 -14.35 -6.06 -5.22
C ILE A 20 -14.19 -4.54 -5.08
N THR A 21 -15.28 -3.77 -5.19
CA THR A 21 -15.26 -2.30 -5.23
C THR A 21 -15.23 -1.59 -3.87
N GLN A 22 -15.25 -2.31 -2.75
CA GLN A 22 -15.13 -1.72 -1.40
C GLN A 22 -14.01 -2.34 -0.55
N ARG A 23 -12.93 -2.82 -1.17
CA ARG A 23 -11.68 -2.90 -0.42
C ARG A 23 -11.16 -1.48 -0.28
N LYS A 24 -11.45 -0.85 0.85
CA LYS A 24 -10.63 0.24 1.40
C LYS A 24 -9.17 -0.13 1.13
N MET A 25 -8.52 0.55 0.20
CA MET A 25 -7.07 0.45 -0.01
C MET A 25 -6.36 1.22 1.12
N GLU A 26 -6.65 0.85 2.37
CA GLU A 26 -5.81 1.24 3.50
C GLU A 26 -4.60 0.30 3.44
N VAL A 27 -3.49 0.80 2.92
CA VAL A 27 -2.21 0.09 2.94
C VAL A 27 -1.75 0.07 4.40
N GLU A 28 -1.70 -1.13 4.99
CA GLU A 28 -1.33 -1.33 6.39
C GLU A 28 0.05 -0.73 6.65
N GLY A 29 0.08 0.36 7.42
CA GLY A 29 1.29 1.07 7.82
C GLY A 29 1.35 2.55 7.40
N SER A 30 0.67 2.99 6.35
CA SER A 30 0.66 4.43 6.00
C SER A 30 -0.54 5.13 6.63
N SER A 31 -0.30 6.31 7.22
CA SER A 31 -1.36 7.14 7.81
C SER A 31 -2.25 7.79 6.75
N LYS A 32 -1.77 7.87 5.51
CA LYS A 32 -2.42 8.59 4.42
C LYS A 32 -3.40 7.69 3.65
N LYS A 33 -4.59 8.22 3.39
CA LYS A 33 -5.61 7.57 2.57
C LYS A 33 -5.29 7.78 1.09
N MET A 34 -5.50 6.76 0.26
CA MET A 34 -5.47 6.91 -1.20
C MET A 34 -6.71 7.70 -1.63
N ILE A 35 -6.53 8.97 -2.00
CA ILE A 35 -7.62 9.86 -2.43
C ILE A 35 -7.87 9.75 -3.94
N ALA A 36 -6.81 9.64 -4.74
CA ALA A 36 -6.92 9.53 -6.19
C ALA A 36 -7.46 8.16 -6.60
N THR A 37 -8.44 8.15 -7.51
CA THR A 37 -8.95 6.90 -8.07
C THR A 37 -8.00 6.33 -9.13
N GLN A 38 -8.09 5.03 -9.38
CA GLN A 38 -7.24 4.37 -10.37
C GLN A 38 -7.50 4.88 -11.80
N GLU A 39 -8.75 5.22 -12.10
CA GLU A 39 -9.19 5.75 -13.41
C GLU A 39 -8.58 7.13 -13.66
N GLU A 40 -8.64 8.04 -12.66
CA GLU A 40 -8.03 9.36 -12.74
C GLU A 40 -6.51 9.30 -12.96
N MET A 41 -5.81 8.38 -12.30
CA MET A 41 -4.37 8.19 -12.48
C MET A 41 -4.00 7.70 -13.90
N VAL A 42 -4.87 6.90 -14.52
CA VAL A 42 -4.67 6.42 -15.90
C VAL A 42 -4.95 7.54 -16.90
N GLU A 43 -6.04 8.29 -16.71
CA GLU A 43 -6.41 9.43 -17.56
C GLU A 43 -5.31 10.49 -17.59
N ASN A 44 -4.74 10.82 -16.43
CA ASN A 44 -3.64 11.79 -16.31
C ASN A 44 -2.26 11.19 -16.59
N LYS A 45 -2.19 9.94 -17.09
CA LYS A 45 -0.96 9.24 -17.49
C LYS A 45 0.12 9.26 -16.39
N VAL A 46 -0.29 9.07 -15.13
CA VAL A 46 0.65 9.03 -14.00
C VAL A 46 1.53 7.77 -14.10
N PRO A 47 2.87 7.91 -14.12
CA PRO A 47 3.76 6.75 -14.17
C PRO A 47 3.63 5.88 -12.92
N ILE A 48 3.82 4.57 -13.07
CA ILE A 48 3.75 3.57 -11.98
C ILE A 48 4.51 3.99 -10.70
N PRO A 49 5.75 4.51 -10.76
CA PRO A 49 6.48 4.88 -9.53
C PRO A 49 5.81 6.00 -8.72
N TYR A 50 4.98 6.84 -9.35
CA TYR A 50 4.32 7.98 -8.72
C TYR A 50 2.83 7.72 -8.42
N ARG A 51 2.39 6.46 -8.42
CA ARG A 51 1.03 6.06 -8.05
C ARG A 51 0.94 5.73 -6.56
N ASP A 52 1.41 6.65 -5.74
CA ASP A 52 1.43 6.56 -4.28
C ASP A 52 0.25 7.32 -3.65
N GLN A 53 0.19 7.37 -2.31
CA GLN A 53 -0.84 8.12 -1.59
C GLN A 53 -0.82 9.62 -1.94
N CYS A 54 0.28 10.16 -2.44
CA CYS A 54 0.44 11.56 -2.81
C CYS A 54 0.04 11.87 -4.27
N ALA A 55 -0.36 10.88 -5.07
CA ALA A 55 -0.73 11.07 -6.49
C ALA A 55 -1.82 12.13 -6.74
N HIS A 56 -2.71 12.35 -5.77
CA HIS A 56 -3.75 13.37 -5.83
C HIS A 56 -3.21 14.81 -5.90
N LEU A 57 -1.99 15.06 -5.40
CA LEU A 57 -1.29 16.35 -5.49
C LEU A 57 -0.45 16.45 -6.77
N LEU A 58 -0.02 15.33 -7.32
CA LEU A 58 0.79 15.29 -8.54
C LEU A 58 -0.02 15.66 -9.79
N ILE A 59 -1.29 15.24 -9.85
CA ILE A 59 -2.20 15.57 -10.95
C ILE A 59 -2.35 17.10 -11.15
N PRO A 60 -2.71 17.89 -10.12
CA PRO A 60 -2.80 19.35 -10.27
C PRO A 60 -1.44 20.01 -10.54
N LEU A 61 -0.36 19.50 -9.95
CA LEU A 61 1.00 19.99 -10.24
C LEU A 61 1.38 19.82 -11.71
N ASN A 62 1.09 18.66 -12.31
CA ASN A 62 1.38 18.41 -13.72
C ASN A 62 0.49 19.25 -14.64
N LYS A 63 -0.77 19.51 -14.27
CA LYS A 63 -1.65 20.45 -15.00
C LYS A 63 -1.08 21.86 -14.98
N CYS A 64 -0.65 22.35 -13.81
CA CYS A 64 -0.02 23.67 -13.68
C CYS A 64 1.27 23.77 -14.51
N ARG A 65 2.14 22.75 -14.44
CA ARG A 65 3.39 22.69 -15.23
C ARG A 65 3.13 22.74 -16.74
N GLN A 66 2.12 22.03 -17.22
CA GLN A 66 1.76 22.05 -18.64
C GLN A 66 1.20 23.41 -19.07
N ALA A 67 0.35 24.03 -18.24
CA ALA A 67 -0.25 25.33 -18.53
C ALA A 67 0.80 26.45 -18.55
N GLU A 68 1.75 26.44 -17.62
CA GLU A 68 2.79 27.46 -17.46
C GLU A 68 4.10 27.09 -18.19
N PHE A 69 4.09 26.10 -19.09
CA PHE A 69 5.28 25.66 -19.84
C PHE A 69 6.52 25.34 -18.97
N TYR A 70 6.31 24.78 -17.77
CA TYR A 70 7.36 24.35 -16.84
C TYR A 70 8.28 25.50 -16.35
N LEU A 71 7.75 26.72 -16.24
CA LEU A 71 8.50 27.84 -15.68
C LEU A 71 8.88 27.59 -14.21
N PRO A 72 10.16 27.80 -13.80
CA PRO A 72 10.64 27.45 -12.45
C PRO A 72 9.97 28.19 -11.29
N TRP A 73 9.50 29.42 -11.51
CA TRP A 73 8.89 30.30 -10.50
C TRP A 73 7.36 30.19 -10.45
N LYS A 74 6.79 29.23 -11.19
CA LYS A 74 5.35 28.94 -11.21
C LYS A 74 5.10 27.58 -10.54
N CYS A 75 3.88 27.41 -10.02
CA CYS A 75 3.44 26.17 -9.38
C CYS A 75 4.22 25.79 -8.10
N GLU A 76 4.82 26.76 -7.40
CA GLU A 76 5.64 26.50 -6.20
C GLU A 76 4.81 25.90 -5.05
N ILE A 77 3.55 26.32 -4.90
CA ILE A 77 2.68 25.88 -3.81
C ILE A 77 2.30 24.41 -4.00
N GLU A 78 1.87 24.06 -5.22
CA GLU A 78 1.54 22.71 -5.63
C GLU A 78 2.77 21.80 -5.54
N ARG A 79 3.95 22.32 -5.91
CA ARG A 79 5.21 21.61 -5.79
C ARG A 79 5.57 21.32 -4.33
N HIS A 80 5.60 22.33 -3.47
CA HIS A 80 5.96 22.16 -2.06
C HIS A 80 4.96 21.27 -1.31
N SER A 81 3.66 21.34 -1.66
CA SER A 81 2.65 20.45 -1.06
C SER A 81 2.87 18.99 -1.46
N TYR A 82 3.21 18.71 -2.72
CA TYR A 82 3.59 17.36 -3.17
C TYR A 82 4.86 16.87 -2.48
N GLU A 83 5.93 17.67 -2.45
CA GLU A 83 7.20 17.32 -1.81
C GLU A 83 7.04 17.07 -0.30
N LYS A 84 6.24 17.88 0.39
CA LYS A 84 5.90 17.65 1.81
C LYS A 84 5.17 16.32 1.99
N CYS A 85 4.26 16.00 1.07
CA CYS A 85 3.52 14.74 1.14
C CYS A 85 4.45 13.53 0.99
N GLU A 86 5.37 13.56 0.02
CA GLU A 86 6.38 12.51 -0.18
C GLU A 86 7.32 12.39 1.02
N TYR A 87 7.76 13.52 1.57
CA TYR A 87 8.63 13.55 2.75
C TYR A 87 8.00 12.81 3.93
N GLU A 88 6.75 13.11 4.25
CA GLU A 88 6.02 12.44 5.33
C GLU A 88 5.88 10.92 5.08
N LEU A 89 5.63 10.49 3.83
CA LEU A 89 5.57 9.06 3.48
C LEU A 89 6.92 8.35 3.65
N VAL A 90 8.02 9.00 3.28
CA VAL A 90 9.37 8.45 3.48
C VAL A 90 9.66 8.31 4.97
N MET A 91 9.31 9.32 5.78
CA MET A 91 9.49 9.27 7.23
C MET A 91 8.68 8.14 7.88
N GLU A 92 7.41 7.96 7.48
CA GLU A 92 6.59 6.83 7.93
C GLU A 92 7.27 5.48 7.60
N ARG A 93 7.79 5.34 6.37
CA ARG A 93 8.48 4.12 5.93
C ARG A 93 9.78 3.89 6.70
N MET A 94 10.54 4.94 7.00
CA MET A 94 11.77 4.83 7.80
C MET A 94 11.47 4.34 9.23
N LEU A 95 10.41 4.86 9.86
CA LEU A 95 9.97 4.43 11.18
C LEU A 95 9.50 2.97 11.19
N GLN A 96 8.78 2.53 10.15
CA GLN A 96 8.41 1.12 9.99
C GLN A 96 9.63 0.22 9.86
N MET A 97 10.60 0.61 9.02
CA MET A 97 11.84 -0.15 8.84
C MET A 97 12.68 -0.23 10.13
N GLN A 98 12.68 0.81 10.95
CA GLN A 98 13.32 0.79 12.27
C GLN A 98 12.63 -0.21 13.20
N LYS A 99 11.29 -0.20 13.28
CA LYS A 99 10.51 -1.15 14.08
C LYS A 99 10.76 -2.59 13.68
N ILE A 100 10.71 -2.89 12.37
CA ILE A 100 11.01 -4.24 11.86
C ILE A 100 12.42 -4.67 12.25
N ARG A 101 13.41 -3.79 12.11
CA ARG A 101 14.82 -4.08 12.47
C ARG A 101 14.98 -4.36 13.97
N GLU A 102 14.29 -3.61 14.83
CA GLU A 102 14.30 -3.84 16.28
C GLU A 102 13.62 -5.16 16.66
N GLU A 103 12.48 -5.48 16.05
CA GLU A 103 11.77 -6.74 16.25
C GLU A 103 12.62 -7.92 15.80
N GLU A 104 13.24 -7.85 14.62
CA GLU A 104 14.19 -8.85 14.15
C GLU A 104 15.39 -9.03 15.11
N ALA A 105 15.92 -7.93 15.67
CA ALA A 105 17.01 -8.00 16.65
C ALA A 105 16.57 -8.70 17.94
N LYS A 106 15.36 -8.39 18.45
CA LYS A 106 14.76 -9.05 19.62
C LYS A 106 14.52 -10.54 19.37
N LEU A 107 13.99 -10.91 18.20
CA LEU A 107 13.78 -12.30 17.78
C LEU A 107 15.11 -13.06 17.66
N LYS A 108 16.15 -12.44 17.08
CA LYS A 108 17.50 -13.03 16.98
C LYS A 108 18.15 -13.24 18.35
N GLN A 109 17.86 -12.38 19.33
CA GLN A 109 18.33 -12.55 20.71
C GLN A 109 17.58 -13.69 21.43
N ALA A 110 16.27 -13.80 21.22
CA ALA A 110 15.46 -14.90 21.77
C ALA A 110 15.83 -16.28 21.16
N GLY A 111 16.20 -16.32 19.87
CA GLY A 111 16.61 -17.53 19.16
C GLY A 111 18.03 -18.05 19.46
N LYS A 112 18.80 -17.39 20.35
CA LYS A 112 20.16 -17.84 20.73
C LYS A 112 20.20 -18.90 21.83
N GLN A 113 19.05 -19.35 22.35
CA GLN A 113 18.97 -20.54 23.21
C GLN A 113 18.18 -21.65 22.52
N GLY A 114 18.79 -22.31 21.54
CA GLY A 114 18.16 -23.47 20.89
C GLY A 114 18.87 -23.94 19.63
N GLY A 115 19.89 -24.79 19.81
CA GLY A 115 20.25 -25.89 18.89
C GLY A 115 20.68 -25.53 17.47
N SER A 116 21.93 -25.83 17.15
CA SER A 116 22.39 -26.10 15.78
C SER A 116 21.38 -27.00 15.05
N ILE A 117 20.71 -26.49 14.02
CA ILE A 117 19.89 -27.29 13.11
C ILE A 117 20.84 -28.23 12.36
N PRO A 118 20.80 -29.56 12.57
CA PRO A 118 21.60 -30.48 11.77
C PRO A 118 20.93 -30.58 10.39
N LEU A 119 21.58 -30.05 9.35
CA LEU A 119 21.11 -30.08 7.96
C LEU A 119 21.25 -31.46 7.30
N ILE A 120 20.95 -32.55 8.01
CA ILE A 120 20.87 -33.90 7.43
C ILE A 120 19.80 -34.70 8.18
N PRO A 121 18.67 -35.07 7.55
CA PRO A 121 17.80 -36.10 8.10
C PRO A 121 18.61 -37.41 8.13
N LYS A 122 18.78 -38.00 9.32
CA LYS A 122 19.40 -39.33 9.46
C LYS A 122 18.62 -40.32 8.60
N THR A 123 19.16 -40.67 7.44
CA THR A 123 18.62 -41.69 6.55
C THR A 123 18.62 -43.04 7.28
N ALA A 124 17.58 -43.83 7.03
CA ALA A 124 17.15 -45.02 7.77
C ALA A 124 18.24 -46.07 8.04
N ASN A 125 18.08 -46.79 9.16
CA ASN A 125 18.79 -48.02 9.49
C ASN A 125 18.58 -49.08 8.38
N ALA A 126 19.68 -49.65 7.90
CA ALA A 126 19.77 -50.91 7.18
C ALA A 126 20.71 -51.85 7.97
#